data_AF-A0A7Y4Y724-F1
#
_entry.id   AF-A0A7Y4Y724-F1
#
_cell.length_a   1.000
_cell.length_b   1.000
_cell.length_c   1.000
_cell.angle_alpha   90.00
_cell.angle_beta   90.00
_cell.angle_gamma   90.00
#
_symmetry.space_group_name_H-M   'P 1'
#
loop_
_entity.id
_entity.type
_entity.pdbx_description
1 polymer ?
#
loop_
_entity_poly.entity_id
_entity_poly.type
_entity_poly.pdbx_seq_one_letter_code
_entity_poly.pdbx_strand_id
1 'polypeptide(L)'
;MFKRKLTIPDFLLIVVNLIPLYGVWFEGWDAQPVFLVYCMETVIIGLVNVIKMACITIFVRQKDVWENGGSNSMQSGWFFIFFFIIHYGFFVFIQTQIFFAVSKMIPDRSFLMSYSKIPELLGDNGKLMLLIFIAYYTVQSIFSFFSSGNYKTISLGRQMFEPYMRIFVQQFVVILGSIFLTFGAGKIFILVFVIAKIFFELFINFERFLAITEKRQRLKEEREKKN
;
A
#
# COMPACT_ATOMS: atom_id res chain seq x y z
N MET A 1 21.84 -5.23 -14.90
CA MET A 1 21.35 -6.57 -15.27
C MET A 1 20.83 -7.27 -14.01
N PHE A 2 19.53 -7.13 -13.71
CA PHE A 2 18.89 -7.56 -12.46
C PHE A 2 18.44 -9.02 -12.52
N LYS A 3 19.34 -10.00 -12.29
CA LYS A 3 18.91 -11.39 -12.07
C LYS A 3 18.54 -11.58 -10.60
N ARG A 4 17.32 -11.18 -10.21
CA ARG A 4 16.72 -11.51 -8.91
C ARG A 4 16.17 -12.94 -8.99
N LYS A 5 16.47 -13.79 -8.00
CA LYS A 5 15.73 -15.04 -7.80
C LYS A 5 14.39 -14.69 -7.13
N LEU A 6 13.28 -15.04 -7.77
CA LEU A 6 11.95 -14.85 -7.20
C LEU A 6 11.80 -15.77 -5.98
N THR A 7 11.28 -15.23 -4.89
CA THR A 7 10.98 -15.98 -3.66
C THR A 7 9.54 -16.52 -3.72
N ILE A 8 9.19 -17.48 -2.85
CA ILE A 8 7.81 -18.02 -2.77
C ILE A 8 6.77 -16.90 -2.53
N PRO A 9 7.00 -15.93 -1.62
CA PRO A 9 6.11 -14.77 -1.48
C PRO A 9 5.97 -13.92 -2.75
N ASP A 10 7.05 -13.76 -3.53
CA ASP A 10 7.00 -13.03 -4.81
C ASP A 10 6.08 -13.75 -5.81
N PHE A 11 6.14 -15.09 -5.85
CA PHE A 11 5.28 -15.89 -6.71
C PHE A 11 3.81 -15.82 -6.28
N LEU A 12 3.53 -15.93 -4.98
CA LEU A 12 2.17 -15.77 -4.45
C LEU A 12 1.60 -14.38 -4.77
N LEU A 13 2.41 -13.32 -4.63
CA LEU A 13 2.01 -11.97 -4.99
C LEU A 13 1.64 -11.88 -6.47
N ILE A 14 2.43 -12.45 -7.37
CA ILE A 14 2.12 -12.47 -8.81
C ILE A 14 0.78 -13.19 -9.04
N VAL A 15 0.63 -14.39 -8.51
CA VAL A 15 -0.58 -15.21 -8.69
C VAL A 15 -1.82 -14.47 -8.19
N VAL A 16 -1.78 -13.92 -6.96
CA VAL A 16 -2.92 -13.19 -6.37
C VAL A 16 -3.31 -11.97 -7.22
N ASN A 17 -2.34 -11.28 -7.82
CA ASN A 17 -2.62 -10.15 -8.71
C ASN A 17 -3.05 -10.56 -10.13
N LEU A 18 -2.82 -11.81 -10.55
CA LEU A 18 -3.30 -12.33 -11.84
C LEU A 18 -4.76 -12.81 -11.78
N ILE A 19 -5.27 -13.20 -10.60
CA ILE A 19 -6.69 -13.59 -10.41
C ILE A 19 -7.67 -12.53 -10.95
N PRO A 20 -7.57 -11.24 -10.57
CA PRO A 20 -8.48 -10.22 -11.11
C PRO A 20 -8.32 -10.00 -12.60
N LEU A 21 -7.09 -10.13 -13.13
CA LEU A 21 -6.86 -10.04 -14.57
C LEU A 21 -7.58 -11.16 -15.31
N TYR A 22 -7.48 -12.38 -14.80
CA TYR A 22 -8.19 -13.54 -15.34
C TYR A 22 -9.70 -13.35 -15.25
N GLY A 23 -10.22 -12.92 -14.09
CA GLY A 23 -11.65 -12.70 -13.89
C GLY A 23 -12.25 -11.68 -14.88
N VAL A 24 -11.56 -10.57 -15.13
CA VAL A 24 -12.03 -9.53 -16.06
C VAL A 24 -11.97 -9.97 -17.53
N TRP A 25 -10.96 -10.76 -17.90
CA TRP A 25 -10.74 -11.14 -19.30
C TRP A 25 -11.54 -12.37 -19.73
N PHE A 26 -11.67 -13.37 -18.84
CA PHE A 26 -12.24 -14.69 -19.15
C PHE A 26 -13.59 -14.94 -18.47
N GLU A 27 -13.78 -14.48 -17.23
CA GLU A 27 -15.02 -14.71 -16.45
C GLU A 27 -16.02 -13.54 -16.56
N GLY A 28 -15.68 -12.50 -17.33
CA GLY A 28 -16.54 -11.34 -17.57
C GLY A 28 -16.72 -10.42 -16.36
N TRP A 29 -15.79 -10.43 -15.40
CA TRP A 29 -15.88 -9.52 -14.26
C TRP A 29 -15.76 -8.06 -14.69
N ASP A 30 -16.53 -7.20 -14.03
CA ASP A 30 -16.42 -5.77 -14.23
C ASP A 30 -15.08 -5.24 -13.68
N ALA A 31 -14.41 -4.42 -14.48
CA ALA A 31 -13.14 -3.82 -14.11
C ALA A 31 -13.24 -2.86 -12.91
N GLN A 32 -14.39 -2.22 -12.72
CA GLN A 32 -14.56 -1.18 -11.70
C GLN A 32 -14.63 -1.78 -10.28
N PRO A 33 -15.48 -2.80 -9.98
CA PRO A 33 -15.45 -3.47 -8.68
C PRO A 33 -14.09 -4.11 -8.36
N VAL A 34 -13.44 -4.72 -9.36
CA VAL A 34 -12.10 -5.28 -9.22
C VAL A 34 -11.09 -4.22 -8.79
N PHE A 35 -11.16 -3.04 -9.39
CA PHE A 35 -10.31 -1.93 -8.98
C PHE A 35 -10.64 -1.38 -7.60
N LEU A 36 -11.92 -1.35 -7.23
CA LEU A 36 -12.34 -0.95 -5.89
C LEU A 36 -11.72 -1.87 -4.82
N VAL A 37 -11.57 -3.18 -5.09
CA VAL A 37 -10.82 -4.10 -4.22
C VAL A 37 -9.37 -3.63 -4.04
N TYR A 38 -8.70 -3.19 -5.10
CA TYR A 38 -7.35 -2.65 -5.02
C TYR A 38 -7.27 -1.35 -4.21
N CYS A 39 -8.28 -0.48 -4.29
CA CYS A 39 -8.37 0.68 -3.40
C CYS A 39 -8.51 0.24 -1.93
N MET A 40 -9.30 -0.80 -1.66
CA MET A 40 -9.45 -1.34 -0.30
C MET A 40 -8.18 -2.08 0.18
N GLU A 41 -7.39 -2.68 -0.71
CA GLU A 41 -6.07 -3.24 -0.39
C GLU A 41 -5.19 -2.23 0.34
N THR A 42 -5.19 -0.98 -0.14
CA THR A 42 -4.39 0.09 0.42
C THR A 42 -4.88 0.55 1.80
N VAL A 43 -6.20 0.46 2.04
CA VAL A 43 -6.78 0.64 3.39
C VAL A 43 -6.29 -0.46 4.32
N ILE A 44 -6.37 -1.72 3.89
CA ILE A 44 -5.93 -2.89 4.68
C ILE A 44 -4.46 -2.77 5.05
N ILE A 45 -3.60 -2.43 4.09
CA ILE A 45 -2.17 -2.23 4.32
C ILE A 45 -1.93 -1.12 5.35
N GLY A 46 -2.68 -0.02 5.28
CA GLY A 46 -2.61 1.06 6.27
C GLY A 46 -3.02 0.60 7.67
N LEU A 47 -4.14 -0.13 7.79
CA LEU A 47 -4.61 -0.67 9.06
C LEU A 47 -3.61 -1.64 9.69
N VAL A 48 -3.05 -2.55 8.88
CA VAL A 48 -1.99 -3.46 9.35
C VAL A 48 -0.75 -2.68 9.79
N ASN A 49 -0.39 -1.59 9.11
CA ASN A 49 0.72 -0.75 9.52
C ASN A 49 0.47 -0.05 10.88
N VAL A 50 -0.76 0.41 11.12
CA VAL A 50 -1.17 0.94 12.44
C VAL A 50 -0.97 -0.12 13.53
N ILE A 51 -1.37 -1.37 13.27
CA ILE A 51 -1.17 -2.48 14.22
C ILE A 51 0.32 -2.69 14.50
N LYS A 52 1.17 -2.73 13.46
CA LYS A 52 2.63 -2.86 13.64
C LYS A 52 3.21 -1.73 14.48
N MET A 53 2.82 -0.48 14.21
CA MET A 53 3.27 0.69 14.97
C MET A 53 2.77 0.68 16.42
N ALA A 54 1.53 0.25 16.65
CA ALA A 54 0.98 0.05 17.99
C ALA A 54 1.76 -1.03 18.75
N CYS A 55 2.09 -2.14 18.11
CA CYS A 55 2.93 -3.19 18.71
C CYS A 55 4.31 -2.67 19.09
N ILE A 56 4.98 -1.90 18.24
CA ILE A 56 6.28 -1.27 18.58
C ILE A 56 6.09 -0.31 19.76
N THR A 57 5.05 0.52 19.72
CA THR A 57 4.81 1.56 20.74
C THR A 57 4.54 0.97 22.13
N ILE A 58 3.76 -0.11 22.18
CA ILE A 58 3.33 -0.76 23.42
C ILE A 58 4.42 -1.70 23.98
N PHE A 59 5.03 -2.52 23.12
CA PHE A 59 5.89 -3.62 23.57
C PHE A 59 7.41 -3.36 23.46
N VAL A 60 7.83 -2.34 22.71
CA VAL A 60 9.26 -2.08 22.45
C VAL A 60 9.69 -0.72 22.95
N ARG A 61 9.04 0.37 22.50
CA ARG A 61 9.44 1.74 22.82
C ARG A 61 8.27 2.71 22.75
N GLN A 62 8.08 3.51 23.79
CA GLN A 62 7.00 4.50 23.82
C GLN A 62 7.33 5.79 23.05
N LYS A 63 8.61 6.08 22.85
CA LYS A 63 9.10 7.27 22.13
C LYS A 63 10.15 6.86 21.12
N ASP A 64 10.23 7.58 20.01
CA ASP A 64 11.24 7.36 18.99
C ASP A 64 11.73 8.68 18.40
N VAL A 65 12.91 8.65 17.80
CA VAL A 65 13.53 9.82 17.17
C VAL A 65 12.84 10.08 15.84
N TRP A 66 12.29 11.29 15.70
CA TRP A 66 11.86 11.85 14.43
C TRP A 66 13.01 12.71 13.88
N GLU A 67 13.56 12.30 12.75
CA GLU A 67 14.55 13.05 12.00
C GLU A 67 13.84 13.83 10.89
N ASN A 68 13.86 15.17 10.97
CA ASN A 68 13.29 16.05 9.96
C ASN A 68 14.31 17.11 9.54
N GLY A 69 14.86 16.99 8.34
CA GLY A 69 15.71 18.01 7.72
C GLY A 69 16.92 18.43 8.57
N GLY A 70 17.55 17.49 9.30
CA GLY A 70 18.70 17.74 10.17
C GLY A 70 18.35 18.07 11.64
N SER A 71 17.06 18.17 11.99
CA SER A 71 16.62 18.27 13.39
C SER A 71 16.15 16.90 13.90
N ASN A 72 16.67 16.49 15.06
CA ASN A 72 16.24 15.29 15.76
C ASN A 72 15.36 15.68 16.93
N SER A 73 14.10 15.24 16.91
CA SER A 73 13.18 15.45 18.02
C SER A 73 12.67 14.10 18.53
N MET A 74 12.55 13.96 19.85
CA MET A 74 12.00 12.76 20.47
C MET A 74 10.49 12.88 20.51
N GLN A 75 9.79 12.02 19.76
CA GLN A 75 8.34 12.05 19.65
C GLN A 75 7.70 10.80 20.26
N SER A 76 6.46 10.93 20.72
CA SER A 76 5.68 9.81 21.24
C SER A 76 5.25 8.86 20.11
N GLY A 77 5.27 7.56 20.36
CA GLY A 77 4.76 6.57 19.39
C GLY A 77 3.29 6.78 19.05
N TRP A 78 2.50 7.25 20.03
CA TRP A 78 1.10 7.65 19.79
C TRP A 78 0.98 8.83 18.83
N PHE A 79 1.92 9.77 18.86
CA PHE A 79 1.95 10.87 17.90
C PHE A 79 2.23 10.35 16.48
N PHE A 80 3.19 9.42 16.31
CA PHE A 80 3.43 8.77 15.03
C PHE A 80 2.18 8.05 14.50
N ILE A 81 1.48 7.30 15.34
CA ILE A 81 0.24 6.58 14.96
C ILE A 81 -0.85 7.56 14.55
N PHE A 82 -1.10 8.60 15.36
CA PHE A 82 -2.10 9.62 15.05
C PHE A 82 -1.79 10.35 13.74
N PHE A 83 -0.54 10.81 13.59
CA PHE A 83 -0.08 11.46 12.36
C PHE A 83 -0.25 10.54 11.14
N PHE A 84 0.14 9.26 11.27
CA PHE A 84 -0.02 8.28 10.21
C PHE A 84 -1.49 8.12 9.80
N ILE A 85 -2.40 7.92 10.76
CA ILE A 85 -3.83 7.71 10.46
C ILE A 85 -4.40 8.90 9.67
N ILE A 86 -4.10 10.13 10.10
CA ILE A 86 -4.60 11.34 9.42
C ILE A 86 -3.94 11.52 8.05
N HIS A 87 -2.61 11.42 7.99
CA HIS A 87 -1.86 11.75 6.79
C HIS A 87 -1.96 10.65 5.71
N TYR A 88 -1.81 9.38 6.08
CA TYR A 88 -2.04 8.26 5.18
C TYR A 88 -3.53 8.16 4.80
N GLY A 89 -4.43 8.42 5.75
CA GLY A 89 -5.87 8.51 5.51
C GLY A 89 -6.24 9.57 4.46
N PHE A 90 -5.54 10.71 4.43
CA PHE A 90 -5.72 11.73 3.39
C PHE A 90 -5.34 11.23 2.00
N PHE A 91 -4.24 10.47 1.86
CA PHE A 91 -3.89 9.87 0.57
C PHE A 91 -4.89 8.82 0.12
N VAL A 92 -5.36 7.97 1.04
CA VAL A 92 -6.41 6.98 0.77
C VAL A 92 -7.68 7.69 0.31
N PHE A 93 -8.06 8.77 0.99
CA PHE A 93 -9.22 9.58 0.64
C PHE A 93 -9.09 10.15 -0.78
N ILE A 94 -7.95 10.75 -1.13
CA ILE A 94 -7.71 11.24 -2.49
C ILE A 94 -7.82 10.10 -3.51
N GLN A 95 -7.29 8.91 -3.21
CA GLN A 95 -7.34 7.76 -4.13
C GLN A 95 -8.77 7.38 -4.47
N THR A 96 -9.58 7.19 -3.45
CA THR A 96 -10.97 6.76 -3.62
C THR A 96 -11.79 7.85 -4.30
N GLN A 97 -11.52 9.14 -4.02
CA GLN A 97 -12.20 10.24 -4.71
C GLN A 97 -11.89 10.29 -6.21
N ILE A 98 -10.61 10.17 -6.59
CA ILE A 98 -10.21 10.13 -8.00
C ILE A 98 -10.87 8.92 -8.69
N PHE A 99 -10.85 7.76 -8.04
CA PHE A 99 -11.48 6.56 -8.58
C PHE A 99 -12.99 6.70 -8.78
N PHE A 100 -13.72 7.22 -7.79
CA PHE A 100 -15.17 7.42 -7.92
C PHE A 100 -15.52 8.45 -8.99
N ALA A 101 -14.74 9.52 -9.12
CA ALA A 101 -14.93 10.53 -10.15
C ALA A 101 -14.79 9.94 -11.58
N VAL A 102 -13.83 9.04 -11.78
CA VAL A 102 -13.56 8.42 -13.08
C VAL A 102 -14.52 7.27 -13.38
N SER A 103 -14.78 6.41 -12.40
CA SER A 103 -15.57 5.20 -12.59
C SER A 103 -17.06 5.50 -12.81
N LYS A 104 -17.55 6.68 -12.41
CA LYS A 104 -18.98 7.03 -12.45
C LYS A 104 -19.88 6.04 -11.68
N MET A 105 -19.29 5.23 -10.78
CA MET A 105 -20.02 4.25 -9.97
C MET A 105 -20.98 4.88 -8.97
N ILE A 106 -20.76 6.16 -8.63
CA ILE A 106 -21.55 6.87 -7.62
C ILE A 106 -22.07 8.17 -8.25
N PRO A 107 -23.40 8.31 -8.44
CA PRO A 107 -24.00 9.54 -8.97
C PRO A 107 -23.96 10.71 -7.96
N ASP A 108 -23.91 10.39 -6.67
CA ASP A 108 -24.06 11.34 -5.57
C ASP A 108 -22.74 12.02 -5.17
N ARG A 109 -22.80 13.33 -4.92
CA ARG A 109 -21.66 14.14 -4.47
C ARG A 109 -21.40 14.10 -2.95
N SER A 110 -22.17 13.31 -2.21
CA SER A 110 -22.01 13.20 -0.75
C SER A 110 -20.91 12.21 -0.39
N PHE A 111 -19.76 12.72 0.04
CA PHE A 111 -18.57 11.93 0.35
C PHE A 111 -18.83 10.76 1.29
N LEU A 112 -19.62 10.94 2.36
CA LEU A 112 -19.87 9.91 3.37
C LEU A 112 -20.82 8.82 2.88
N MET A 113 -21.84 9.17 2.09
CA MET A 113 -22.77 8.19 1.50
C MET A 113 -22.09 7.33 0.43
N SER A 114 -21.02 7.82 -0.19
CA SER A 114 -20.23 7.03 -1.13
C SER A 114 -19.56 5.82 -0.48
N TYR A 115 -19.08 5.96 0.75
CA TYR A 115 -18.39 4.87 1.46
C TYR A 115 -19.35 3.79 1.96
N SER A 116 -20.58 4.14 2.34
CA SER A 116 -21.56 3.14 2.80
C SER A 116 -22.02 2.20 1.68
N LYS A 117 -21.91 2.62 0.41
CA LYS A 117 -22.25 1.81 -0.76
C LYS A 117 -21.12 0.88 -1.22
N ILE A 118 -19.90 1.00 -0.66
CA ILE A 118 -18.75 0.15 -1.06
C ILE A 118 -19.06 -1.35 -0.99
N PRO A 119 -19.69 -1.89 0.07
CA PRO A 119 -20.00 -3.32 0.13
C PRO A 119 -20.94 -3.78 -0.99
N GLU A 120 -21.86 -2.93 -1.44
CA GLU A 120 -22.77 -3.21 -2.54
C GLU A 120 -22.04 -3.13 -3.89
N LEU A 121 -21.22 -2.08 -4.09
CA LEU A 121 -20.43 -1.85 -5.31
C LEU A 121 -19.38 -2.93 -5.58
N LEU A 122 -18.89 -3.61 -4.55
CA LEU A 122 -17.94 -4.72 -4.70
C LEU A 122 -18.59 -5.96 -5.35
N GLY A 123 -19.90 -6.14 -5.20
CA GLY A 123 -20.56 -7.39 -5.55
C GLY A 123 -19.99 -8.60 -4.79
N ASP A 124 -20.45 -9.80 -5.12
CA ASP A 124 -20.03 -11.01 -4.38
C ASP A 124 -18.59 -11.44 -4.72
N ASN A 125 -18.20 -11.31 -5.98
CA ASN A 125 -16.82 -11.60 -6.43
C ASN A 125 -15.82 -10.62 -5.79
N GLY A 126 -16.14 -9.32 -5.75
CA GLY A 126 -15.25 -8.33 -5.12
C GLY A 126 -15.13 -8.50 -3.61
N LYS A 127 -16.21 -8.89 -2.92
CA LYS A 127 -16.16 -9.24 -1.48
C LYS A 127 -15.26 -10.45 -1.22
N LEU A 128 -15.39 -11.51 -2.02
CA LEU A 128 -14.55 -12.70 -1.91
C LEU A 128 -13.08 -12.36 -2.12
N MET A 129 -12.78 -11.59 -3.17
CA MET A 129 -11.44 -11.10 -3.43
C MET A 129 -10.89 -10.26 -2.28
N LEU A 130 -11.69 -9.32 -1.76
CA LEU A 130 -11.31 -8.48 -0.64
C LEU A 130 -10.95 -9.33 0.57
N LEU A 131 -11.74 -10.37 0.87
CA LEU A 131 -11.47 -11.29 1.97
C LEU A 131 -10.15 -12.06 1.77
N ILE A 132 -9.87 -12.53 0.55
CA ILE A 132 -8.58 -13.15 0.21
C ILE A 132 -7.43 -12.16 0.42
N PHE A 133 -7.59 -10.91 0.00
CA PHE A 133 -6.58 -9.87 0.15
C PHE A 133 -6.35 -9.53 1.63
N ILE A 134 -7.42 -9.39 2.42
CA ILE A 134 -7.34 -9.20 3.87
C ILE A 134 -6.52 -10.34 4.48
N ALA A 135 -6.88 -11.60 4.20
CA ALA A 135 -6.20 -12.75 4.75
C ALA A 135 -4.72 -12.77 4.34
N TYR A 136 -4.44 -12.65 3.04
CA TYR A 136 -3.08 -12.71 2.51
C TYR A 136 -2.19 -11.60 3.05
N TYR A 137 -2.59 -10.33 2.88
CA TYR A 137 -1.75 -9.19 3.28
C TYR A 137 -1.61 -9.10 4.79
N THR A 138 -2.68 -9.36 5.55
CA THR A 138 -2.60 -9.31 7.02
C THR A 138 -1.67 -10.41 7.54
N VAL A 139 -1.89 -11.67 7.14
CA VAL A 139 -1.06 -12.79 7.61
C VAL A 139 0.38 -12.62 7.17
N GLN A 140 0.62 -12.35 5.88
CA GLN A 140 1.97 -12.19 5.34
C GLN A 140 2.71 -11.05 6.03
N SER A 141 2.07 -9.90 6.20
CA SER A 141 2.69 -8.69 6.75
C SER A 141 2.96 -8.83 8.25
N ILE A 142 2.02 -9.37 9.02
CA ILE A 142 2.20 -9.63 10.46
C ILE A 142 3.25 -10.71 10.68
N PHE A 143 3.14 -11.86 10.01
CA PHE A 143 4.08 -12.96 10.19
C PHE A 143 5.51 -12.56 9.80
N SER A 144 5.68 -11.88 8.67
CA SER A 144 6.99 -11.38 8.24
C SER A 144 7.57 -10.38 9.24
N PHE A 145 6.72 -9.50 9.79
CA PHE A 145 7.14 -8.48 10.75
C PHE A 145 7.63 -9.08 12.08
N PHE A 146 6.94 -10.09 12.61
CA PHE A 146 7.35 -10.76 13.84
C PHE A 146 8.48 -11.78 13.62
N SER A 147 8.43 -12.56 12.55
CA SER A 147 9.43 -13.60 12.26
C SER A 147 10.80 -13.00 11.91
N SER A 148 10.85 -11.85 11.24
CA SER A 148 12.11 -11.16 10.91
C SER A 148 12.78 -10.52 12.15
N GLY A 149 12.05 -10.33 13.24
CA GLY A 149 12.54 -9.56 14.40
C GLY A 149 12.68 -8.06 14.14
N ASN A 150 12.30 -7.57 12.94
CA ASN A 150 12.45 -6.18 12.53
C ASN A 150 11.74 -5.21 13.49
N TYR A 151 10.64 -5.65 14.12
CA TYR A 151 9.89 -4.87 15.11
C TYR A 151 10.74 -4.36 16.28
N LYS A 152 11.87 -5.00 16.59
CA LYS A 152 12.78 -4.60 17.68
C LYS A 152 13.69 -3.43 17.31
N THR A 153 14.00 -3.26 16.02
CA THR A 153 15.06 -2.35 15.56
C THR A 153 14.52 -1.24 14.67
N ILE A 154 13.45 -1.48 13.91
CA ILE A 154 12.84 -0.50 13.01
C ILE A 154 12.34 0.74 13.75
N SER A 155 12.68 1.93 13.25
CA SER A 155 12.15 3.18 13.81
C SER A 155 10.68 3.36 13.42
N LEU A 156 9.91 4.02 14.28
CA LEU A 156 8.51 4.36 14.02
C LEU A 156 8.36 5.26 12.80
N GLY A 157 9.29 6.20 12.58
CA GLY A 157 9.33 7.01 11.38
C GLY A 157 9.47 6.16 10.11
N ARG A 158 10.38 5.18 10.10
CA ARG A 158 10.53 4.28 8.96
C ARG A 158 9.30 3.38 8.76
N GLN A 159 8.78 2.82 9.85
CA GLN A 159 7.58 1.98 9.82
C GLN A 159 6.37 2.73 9.24
N MET A 160 6.22 4.00 9.62
CA MET A 160 5.18 4.88 9.13
C MET A 160 5.22 5.04 7.61
N PHE A 161 6.41 5.11 7.01
CA PHE A 161 6.57 5.27 5.55
C PHE A 161 6.47 3.97 4.74
N GLU A 162 6.42 2.79 5.38
CA GLU A 162 6.33 1.48 4.69
C GLU A 162 5.23 1.43 3.59
N PRO A 163 3.99 1.90 3.83
CA PRO A 163 2.91 1.78 2.85
C PRO A 163 2.86 2.92 1.81
N TYR A 164 3.62 4.01 1.99
CA TYR A 164 3.49 5.22 1.17
C TYR A 164 3.83 5.00 -0.30
N MET A 165 4.83 4.16 -0.59
CA MET A 165 5.18 3.88 -1.98
C MET A 165 4.11 3.08 -2.71
N ARG A 166 3.42 2.18 -2.00
CA ARG A 166 2.35 1.38 -2.61
C ARG A 166 1.19 2.28 -3.03
N ILE A 167 0.72 3.13 -2.12
CA ILE A 167 -0.34 4.09 -2.44
C ILE A 167 0.10 5.05 -3.54
N PHE A 168 1.34 5.57 -3.51
CA PHE A 168 1.83 6.47 -4.55
C PHE A 168 1.87 5.82 -5.94
N VAL A 169 2.38 4.60 -6.03
CA VAL A 169 2.38 3.84 -7.29
C VAL A 169 0.96 3.58 -7.76
N GLN A 170 0.08 3.09 -6.87
CA GLN A 170 -1.31 2.84 -7.23
C GLN A 170 -1.98 4.10 -7.74
N GLN A 171 -1.82 5.23 -7.05
CA GLN A 171 -2.36 6.54 -7.46
C GLN A 171 -1.92 6.94 -8.87
N PHE A 172 -0.64 6.79 -9.18
CA PHE A 172 -0.14 7.10 -10.51
C PHE A 172 -0.76 6.20 -11.57
N VAL A 173 -0.90 4.90 -11.28
CA VAL A 173 -1.53 3.93 -12.19
C VAL A 173 -3.04 4.17 -12.30
N VAL A 174 -3.72 4.58 -11.23
CA VAL A 174 -5.14 5.00 -11.24
C VAL A 174 -5.31 6.15 -12.23
N ILE A 175 -4.50 7.21 -12.09
CA ILE A 175 -4.60 8.42 -12.91
C ILE A 175 -4.33 8.09 -14.38
N LEU A 176 -3.25 7.37 -14.70
CA LEU A 176 -2.97 6.97 -16.07
C LEU A 176 -4.04 6.04 -16.63
N GLY A 177 -4.51 5.10 -15.81
CA GLY A 177 -5.48 4.11 -16.19
C GLY A 177 -6.91 4.67 -16.36
N SER A 178 -7.24 5.73 -15.64
CA SER A 178 -8.55 6.40 -15.68
C SER A 178 -8.95 6.89 -17.07
N ILE A 179 -7.96 7.24 -17.88
CA ILE A 179 -8.12 7.62 -19.29
C ILE A 179 -8.79 6.46 -20.05
N PHE A 180 -8.31 5.22 -19.86
CA PHE A 180 -8.86 4.04 -20.53
C PHE A 180 -10.27 3.67 -20.06
N LEU A 181 -10.58 3.88 -18.78
CA LEU A 181 -11.94 3.70 -18.26
C LEU A 181 -12.94 4.64 -18.93
N THR A 182 -12.52 5.87 -19.24
CA THR A 182 -13.39 6.87 -19.90
C THR A 182 -13.77 6.45 -21.32
N PHE A 183 -12.90 5.71 -22.02
CA PHE A 183 -13.14 5.17 -23.36
C PHE A 183 -13.81 3.78 -23.36
N GLY A 184 -14.27 3.28 -22.21
CA GLY A 184 -14.87 1.94 -22.10
C GLY A 184 -13.87 0.78 -22.22
N ALA A 185 -12.57 1.05 -22.22
CA ALA A 185 -11.51 0.06 -22.36
C ALA A 185 -11.11 -0.57 -21.00
N GLY A 186 -12.10 -0.98 -20.19
CA GLY A 186 -11.90 -1.51 -18.83
C GLY A 186 -10.97 -2.74 -18.77
N LYS A 187 -11.00 -3.60 -19.80
CA LYS A 187 -10.10 -4.77 -19.90
C LYS A 187 -8.63 -4.36 -20.05
N ILE A 188 -8.35 -3.36 -20.90
CA ILE A 188 -7.00 -2.83 -21.11
C ILE A 188 -6.51 -2.11 -19.86
N PHE A 189 -7.39 -1.35 -19.21
CA PHE A 189 -7.11 -0.70 -17.94
C PHE A 189 -6.60 -1.68 -16.88
N ILE A 190 -7.34 -2.79 -16.63
CA ILE A 190 -6.94 -3.78 -15.63
C ILE A 190 -5.63 -4.48 -16.02
N LEU A 191 -5.42 -4.76 -17.30
CA LEU A 191 -4.15 -5.33 -17.78
C LEU A 191 -2.96 -4.41 -17.47
N VAL A 192 -3.04 -3.14 -17.87
CA VAL A 192 -1.99 -2.15 -17.60
C VAL A 192 -1.79 -1.97 -16.10
N PHE A 193 -2.89 -1.91 -15.33
CA PHE A 193 -2.84 -1.75 -13.89
C PHE A 193 -2.12 -2.91 -13.20
N VAL A 194 -2.50 -4.15 -13.50
CA VAL A 194 -1.92 -5.34 -12.89
C VAL A 194 -0.44 -5.49 -13.28
N ILE A 195 -0.08 -5.24 -14.54
CA ILE A 195 1.31 -5.28 -14.99
C ILE A 195 2.14 -4.22 -14.25
N ALA A 196 1.66 -2.98 -14.20
CA ALA A 196 2.35 -1.90 -13.50
C ALA A 196 2.50 -2.22 -12.01
N LYS A 197 1.43 -2.67 -11.35
CA LYS A 197 1.45 -3.08 -9.93
C LYS A 197 2.48 -4.16 -9.67
N ILE A 198 2.43 -5.27 -10.41
CA ILE A 198 3.38 -6.38 -10.26
C ILE A 198 4.81 -5.89 -10.52
N PHE A 199 5.02 -5.09 -11.58
CA PHE A 199 6.34 -4.54 -11.88
C PHE A 199 6.87 -3.69 -10.73
N PHE A 200 6.09 -2.72 -10.24
CA PHE A 200 6.53 -1.86 -9.16
C PHE A 200 6.72 -2.62 -7.84
N GLU A 201 5.86 -3.56 -7.49
CA GLU A 201 5.99 -4.36 -6.27
C GLU A 201 7.18 -5.34 -6.31
N LEU A 202 7.50 -5.91 -7.47
CA LEU A 202 8.64 -6.80 -7.63
C LEU A 202 9.97 -6.06 -7.81
N PHE A 203 10.00 -4.96 -8.56
CA PHE A 203 11.24 -4.23 -8.85
C PHE A 203 11.56 -3.19 -7.78
N ILE A 204 10.56 -2.54 -7.19
CA ILE A 204 10.73 -1.63 -6.06
C ILE A 204 10.46 -2.40 -4.77
N ASN A 205 11.40 -3.26 -4.38
CA ASN A 205 11.43 -3.76 -3.01
C ASN A 205 11.86 -2.62 -2.08
N PHE A 206 10.89 -1.80 -1.66
CA PHE A 206 11.13 -0.53 -0.97
C PHE A 206 11.80 -0.70 0.38
N GLU A 207 11.57 -1.81 1.09
CA GLU A 207 12.33 -2.11 2.32
C GLU A 207 13.83 -2.14 2.04
N ARG A 208 14.23 -2.73 0.91
CA ARG A 208 15.63 -2.77 0.47
C ARG A 208 16.10 -1.40 0.00
N PHE A 209 15.27 -0.63 -0.71
CA PHE A 209 15.62 0.72 -1.13
C PHE A 209 15.84 1.65 0.07
N LEU A 210 14.92 1.68 1.03
CA LEU A 210 15.07 2.40 2.30
C LEU A 210 16.28 1.90 3.08
N ALA A 211 16.51 0.58 3.18
CA ALA A 211 17.69 0.04 3.86
C ALA A 211 19.00 0.47 3.18
N ILE A 212 19.04 0.51 1.85
CA ILE A 212 20.21 0.99 1.09
C ILE A 212 20.42 2.48 1.30
N THR A 213 19.35 3.29 1.26
CA THR A 213 19.41 4.74 1.43
C THR A 213 19.87 5.10 2.85
N GLU A 214 19.29 4.48 3.88
CA GLU A 214 19.73 4.67 5.27
C GLU A 214 21.17 4.22 5.49
N LYS A 215 21.57 3.07 4.93
CA LYS A 215 22.96 2.62 5.03
C LYS A 215 23.92 3.61 4.37
N ARG A 216 23.54 4.18 3.22
CA ARG A 216 24.33 5.22 2.54
C ARG A 216 24.39 6.51 3.34
N GLN A 217 23.31 6.91 4.00
CA GLN A 217 23.25 8.12 4.83
C GLN A 217 24.11 7.98 6.09
N ARG A 218 24.00 6.86 6.82
CA ARG A 218 24.90 6.55 7.95
C ARG A 218 26.37 6.57 7.57
N LEU A 219 26.71 5.97 6.41
CA LEU A 219 28.09 5.99 5.91
C LEU A 219 28.58 7.39 5.53
N LYS A 220 27.70 8.30 5.11
CA LYS A 220 28.05 9.71 4.86
C LYS A 220 28.30 10.45 6.18
N GLU A 221 27.42 10.31 7.16
CA GLU A 221 27.57 10.91 8.49
C GLU A 221 28.83 10.42 9.22
N GLU A 222 29.16 9.13 9.10
CA GLU A 222 30.42 8.57 9.64
C GLU A 222 31.67 9.13 8.97
N ARG A 223 31.59 9.49 7.67
CA ARG A 223 32.70 10.13 6.96
C ARG A 223 32.83 11.60 7.32
N GLU A 224 31.72 12.31 7.47
CA GLU A 224 31.69 13.72 7.89
C GLU A 224 32.17 13.90 9.33
N LYS A 225 31.93 12.94 10.23
CA LYS A 225 32.45 12.95 11.61
C LYS A 225 33.94 12.60 11.73
N LYS A 226 34.55 12.03 10.68
CA LYS A 226 35.98 11.62 10.66
C LYS A 226 36.89 12.66 10.00
N ASN A 227 36.32 13.65 9.31
CA ASN A 227 37.02 14.80 8.75
C ASN A 227 36.85 16.02 9.66
#